data_AF-A0A2H0SLC9-F1
#
_entry.id   AF-A0A2H0SLC9-F1
#
_cell.length_a   1.000
_cell.length_b   1.000
_cell.length_c   1.000
_cell.angle_alpha   90.00
_cell.angle_beta   90.00
_cell.angle_gamma   90.00
#
_symmetry.space_group_name_H-M   'P 1'
#
loop_
_entity.id
_entity.type
_entity.pdbx_description
1 polymer ?
#
loop_
_entity_poly.entity_id
_entity_poly.type
_entity_poly.pdbx_seq_one_letter_code
_entity_poly.pdbx_strand_id
1 'polypeptide(L)'
;MYTMYRIRAVFHFITNRFLGLFSWYKHRSRTSKIVIAILIVLLCYVGWKFLSGKNKAGTYLTEYPKIEPITEIVTESGNVTTSARMDMYSTTTGMVDRVTVKNGDRVKSGDALFSVISSATDQEKDSARSTYLSAKATLDGAKATQYSLQATMFDVWDSFKTLAENDTYEDEKSDNRTVPEFLISQKEWLAAEANYKNQEQKIKQAQVSVNATWEAYQATQDSTIKAPIAGKVYNLAITESDMVQAKSVVGARPVLVVADLTKTRVKIELNEIDIPKVAVG
;
A
#
# COMPACT_ATOMS: atom_id res chain seq x y z
N MET A 1 -25.60 -52.64 -57.91
CA MET A 1 -26.57 -53.56 -58.54
C MET A 1 -27.89 -53.63 -57.75
N TYR A 2 -28.55 -52.48 -57.47
CA TYR A 2 -29.92 -52.44 -56.89
C TYR A 2 -30.66 -51.12 -57.20
N THR A 3 -30.16 -50.32 -58.13
CA THR A 3 -30.74 -49.04 -58.57
C THR A 3 -31.46 -49.12 -59.92
N MET A 4 -31.39 -50.26 -60.62
CA MET A 4 -31.93 -50.39 -61.99
C MET A 4 -33.31 -51.05 -62.09
N TYR A 5 -33.85 -51.65 -61.02
CA TYR A 5 -35.12 -52.40 -61.09
C TYR A 5 -36.37 -51.56 -60.74
N ARG A 6 -36.24 -50.48 -59.96
CA ARG A 6 -37.39 -49.62 -59.60
C ARG A 6 -37.74 -48.55 -60.64
N ILE A 7 -36.82 -48.26 -61.58
CA ILE A 7 -37.06 -47.25 -62.64
C ILE A 7 -37.85 -47.87 -63.81
N ARG A 8 -37.65 -49.16 -64.10
CA ARG A 8 -38.37 -49.87 -65.18
C ARG A 8 -39.87 -50.07 -64.89
N ALA A 9 -40.26 -50.20 -63.61
CA ALA A 9 -41.65 -50.36 -63.21
C ALA A 9 -42.46 -49.05 -63.32
N VAL A 10 -41.84 -47.90 -63.05
CA VAL A 10 -42.51 -46.59 -63.14
C VAL A 10 -42.66 -46.15 -64.60
N PHE A 11 -41.68 -46.46 -65.46
CA PHE A 11 -41.76 -46.11 -66.87
C PHE A 11 -42.84 -46.89 -67.62
N HIS A 12 -43.03 -48.19 -67.31
CA HIS A 12 -44.08 -49.00 -67.94
C HIS A 12 -45.51 -48.64 -67.48
N PHE A 13 -45.65 -48.04 -66.28
CA PHE A 13 -46.94 -47.55 -65.79
C PHE A 13 -47.35 -46.23 -66.47
N ILE A 14 -46.38 -45.40 -66.85
CA ILE A 14 -46.64 -44.10 -67.50
C ILE A 14 -46.88 -44.27 -69.01
N THR A 15 -46.16 -45.16 -69.69
CA THR A 15 -46.32 -45.37 -71.14
C THR A 15 -47.66 -45.97 -71.53
N ASN A 16 -48.22 -46.88 -70.71
CA ASN A 16 -49.54 -47.46 -71.00
C ASN A 16 -50.71 -46.49 -70.81
N ARG A 17 -50.54 -45.41 -70.04
CA ARG A 17 -51.57 -44.37 -69.89
C ARG A 17 -51.51 -43.30 -70.98
N PHE A 18 -50.34 -43.00 -71.52
CA PHE A 18 -50.19 -42.02 -72.60
C PHE A 18 -50.70 -42.56 -73.96
N LEU A 19 -50.52 -43.84 -74.25
CA LEU A 19 -51.02 -44.46 -75.50
C LEU A 19 -52.55 -44.55 -75.54
N GLY A 20 -53.23 -44.67 -74.39
CA GLY A 20 -54.70 -44.62 -74.29
C GLY A 20 -55.29 -43.21 -74.44
N LEU A 21 -54.53 -42.17 -74.10
CA LEU A 21 -54.93 -40.76 -74.29
C LEU A 21 -54.84 -40.33 -75.76
N PHE A 22 -53.93 -40.92 -76.54
CA PHE A 22 -53.72 -40.56 -77.95
C PHE A 22 -54.78 -41.17 -78.89
N SER A 23 -55.28 -42.38 -78.61
CA SER A 23 -56.38 -42.97 -79.39
C SER A 23 -57.75 -42.32 -79.10
N TRP A 24 -57.94 -41.79 -77.89
CA TRP A 24 -59.12 -41.01 -77.49
C TRP A 24 -59.16 -39.60 -78.12
N TYR A 25 -57.99 -39.01 -78.42
CA TYR A 25 -57.86 -37.68 -79.04
C TYR A 25 -58.14 -37.66 -80.56
N LYS A 26 -58.14 -38.83 -81.24
CA LYS A 26 -58.37 -38.91 -82.69
C LYS A 26 -59.85 -38.77 -83.08
N HIS A 27 -60.79 -38.98 -82.15
CA HIS A 27 -62.25 -38.94 -82.40
C HIS A 27 -63.01 -37.77 -81.74
N ARG A 28 -62.33 -36.78 -81.15
CA ARG A 28 -62.98 -35.65 -80.45
C ARG A 28 -62.83 -34.33 -81.24
N SER A 29 -63.88 -33.49 -81.22
CA SER A 29 -64.05 -32.32 -82.09
C SER A 29 -62.99 -31.22 -81.93
N ARG A 30 -62.86 -30.34 -82.95
CA ARG A 30 -61.76 -29.37 -83.15
C ARG A 30 -61.52 -28.39 -81.98
N THR A 31 -62.49 -28.16 -81.11
CA THR A 31 -62.39 -27.19 -80.01
C THR A 31 -61.56 -27.68 -78.81
N SER A 32 -61.52 -28.99 -78.56
CA SER A 32 -60.74 -29.56 -77.44
C SER A 32 -59.23 -29.54 -77.67
N LYS A 33 -58.79 -29.43 -78.94
CA LYS A 33 -57.37 -29.37 -79.32
C LYS A 33 -56.71 -28.03 -78.97
N ILE A 34 -57.49 -26.96 -79.03
CA ILE A 34 -57.03 -25.58 -78.79
C ILE A 34 -56.79 -25.35 -77.30
N VAL A 35 -57.65 -25.90 -76.43
CA VAL A 35 -57.55 -25.75 -74.98
C VAL A 35 -56.29 -26.41 -74.42
N ILE A 36 -55.90 -27.57 -74.96
CA ILE A 36 -54.70 -28.30 -74.50
C ILE A 36 -53.41 -27.58 -74.93
N ALA A 37 -53.39 -26.97 -76.11
CA ALA A 37 -52.24 -26.19 -76.57
C ALA A 37 -51.99 -24.95 -75.70
N ILE A 38 -53.06 -24.25 -75.31
CA ILE A 38 -52.98 -23.08 -74.41
C ILE A 38 -52.42 -23.46 -73.03
N LEU A 39 -52.80 -24.63 -72.52
CA LEU A 39 -52.38 -25.11 -71.21
C LEU A 39 -50.87 -25.43 -71.16
N ILE A 40 -50.31 -25.94 -72.26
CA ILE A 40 -48.88 -26.22 -72.38
C ILE A 40 -48.05 -24.93 -72.46
N VAL A 41 -48.52 -23.92 -73.20
CA VAL A 41 -47.83 -22.62 -73.30
C VAL A 41 -47.78 -21.93 -71.94
N LEU A 42 -48.85 -22.04 -71.15
CA LEU A 42 -48.94 -21.46 -69.82
C LEU A 42 -47.99 -22.15 -68.83
N LEU A 43 -47.83 -23.48 -68.93
CA LEU A 43 -46.85 -24.23 -68.15
C LEU A 43 -45.40 -23.86 -68.48
N CYS A 44 -45.06 -23.66 -69.76
CA CYS A 44 -43.72 -23.22 -70.16
C CYS A 44 -43.38 -21.81 -69.66
N TYR A 45 -44.36 -20.90 -69.65
CA TYR A 45 -44.17 -19.53 -69.14
C TYR A 45 -43.87 -19.50 -67.64
N VAL A 46 -44.60 -20.31 -66.86
CA VAL A 46 -44.37 -20.44 -65.41
C VAL A 46 -43.01 -21.08 -65.12
N GLY A 47 -42.62 -22.09 -65.90
CA GLY A 47 -41.31 -22.75 -65.77
C GLY A 47 -40.14 -21.78 -65.98
N TRP A 48 -40.23 -20.86 -66.94
CA TRP A 48 -39.16 -19.90 -67.21
C TRP A 48 -39.00 -18.85 -66.10
N LYS A 49 -40.11 -18.37 -65.52
CA LYS A 49 -40.09 -17.43 -64.39
C LYS A 49 -39.44 -17.99 -63.13
N PHE A 50 -39.50 -19.30 -62.92
CA PHE A 50 -38.92 -19.96 -61.74
C PHE A 50 -37.41 -20.19 -61.85
N LEU A 51 -36.86 -20.30 -63.06
CA LEU A 51 -35.44 -20.58 -63.27
C LEU A 51 -34.54 -19.33 -63.29
N SER A 52 -35.10 -18.12 -63.44
CA SER A 52 -34.35 -16.85 -63.45
C SER A 52 -34.30 -16.14 -62.08
N GLY A 53 -34.23 -16.91 -61.00
CA GLY A 53 -33.96 -16.37 -59.66
C GLY A 53 -32.56 -15.77 -59.57
N LYS A 54 -32.46 -14.44 -59.54
CA LYS A 54 -31.20 -13.69 -59.40
C LYS A 54 -30.53 -13.98 -58.05
N ASN A 55 -29.28 -14.45 -58.09
CA ASN A 55 -28.42 -14.59 -56.91
C ASN A 55 -28.24 -13.23 -56.22
N LYS A 56 -28.70 -13.10 -54.98
CA LYS A 56 -28.43 -11.92 -54.14
C LYS A 56 -27.09 -12.13 -53.43
N ALA A 57 -26.09 -11.33 -53.77
CA ALA A 57 -24.84 -11.25 -53.03
C ALA A 57 -25.11 -10.78 -51.58
N GLY A 58 -24.43 -11.39 -50.60
CA GLY A 58 -24.65 -11.14 -49.18
C GLY A 58 -24.38 -9.69 -48.78
N THR A 59 -25.19 -9.16 -47.86
CA THR A 59 -25.10 -7.79 -47.35
C THR A 59 -24.16 -7.75 -46.14
N TYR A 60 -23.10 -6.94 -46.22
CA TYR A 60 -22.18 -6.72 -45.10
C TYR A 60 -22.72 -5.60 -44.20
N LEU A 61 -22.59 -5.79 -42.89
CA LEU A 61 -22.85 -4.72 -41.92
C LEU A 61 -21.62 -3.81 -41.90
N THR A 62 -21.81 -2.53 -42.24
CA THR A 62 -20.76 -1.51 -42.19
C THR A 62 -21.24 -0.35 -41.33
N GLU A 63 -20.32 0.29 -40.62
CA GLU A 63 -20.59 1.45 -39.78
C GLU A 63 -19.57 2.55 -40.09
N TYR A 64 -20.02 3.81 -40.07
CA TYR A 64 -19.17 4.96 -40.36
C TYR A 64 -18.28 5.29 -39.15
N PRO A 65 -16.98 5.56 -39.35
CA PRO A 65 -16.09 5.93 -38.26
C PRO A 65 -16.53 7.28 -37.66
N LYS A 66 -16.62 7.33 -36.34
CA LYS A 66 -16.87 8.55 -35.57
C LYS A 66 -15.67 8.84 -34.68
N ILE A 67 -15.35 10.12 -34.53
CA ILE A 67 -14.34 10.58 -33.56
C ILE A 67 -15.06 10.72 -32.22
N GLU A 68 -14.84 9.76 -31.33
CA GLU A 68 -15.36 9.76 -29.96
C GLU A 68 -14.21 9.56 -28.97
N PRO A 69 -14.30 10.12 -27.75
CA PRO A 69 -13.29 9.91 -26.73
C PRO A 69 -13.27 8.45 -26.29
N ILE A 70 -12.12 7.79 -26.45
CA ILE A 70 -11.89 6.43 -25.95
C ILE A 70 -11.44 6.54 -24.49
N THR A 71 -12.16 5.89 -23.58
CA THR A 71 -11.78 5.80 -22.17
C THR A 71 -11.27 4.38 -21.89
N GLU A 72 -10.01 4.27 -21.48
CA GLU A 72 -9.44 3.02 -20.97
C GLU A 72 -9.63 2.99 -19.45
N ILE A 73 -10.40 2.03 -18.94
CA ILE A 73 -10.67 1.87 -17.51
C ILE A 73 -9.85 0.68 -17.02
N VAL A 74 -8.89 0.95 -16.13
CA VAL A 74 -8.17 -0.10 -15.40
C VAL A 74 -8.94 -0.39 -14.12
N THR A 75 -9.36 -1.65 -13.93
CA THR A 75 -10.12 -2.08 -12.74
C THR A 75 -9.20 -2.88 -11.83
N GLU A 76 -8.99 -2.37 -10.62
CA GLU A 76 -8.14 -3.01 -9.62
C GLU A 76 -8.87 -3.15 -8.29
N SER A 77 -8.50 -4.19 -7.54
CA SER A 77 -9.01 -4.38 -6.18
C SER A 77 -8.07 -3.74 -5.17
N GLY A 78 -8.63 -3.10 -4.15
CA GLY A 78 -7.86 -2.43 -3.11
C GLY A 78 -8.47 -2.63 -1.73
N ASN A 79 -7.63 -2.57 -0.70
CA ASN A 79 -8.06 -2.67 0.69
C ASN A 79 -8.28 -1.27 1.28
N VAL A 80 -9.42 -1.07 1.93
CA VAL A 80 -9.68 0.16 2.70
C VAL A 80 -8.90 0.10 4.00
N THR A 81 -7.98 1.04 4.17
CA THR A 81 -7.19 1.21 5.39
C THR A 81 -7.49 2.56 6.04
N THR A 82 -7.12 2.68 7.31
CA THR A 82 -7.32 3.90 8.09
C THR A 82 -6.01 4.67 8.12
N SER A 83 -6.09 5.99 8.07
CA SER A 83 -4.88 6.83 7.99
C SER A 83 -4.11 6.91 9.31
N ALA A 84 -4.77 6.66 10.44
CA ALA A 84 -4.18 6.67 11.78
C ALA A 84 -4.61 5.42 12.56
N ARG A 85 -4.01 4.27 12.23
CA ARG A 85 -4.06 3.06 13.04
C ARG A 85 -2.79 2.97 13.89
N MET A 86 -2.94 2.74 15.18
CA MET A 86 -1.82 2.53 16.08
C MET A 86 -2.07 1.29 16.94
N ASP A 87 -1.14 0.34 16.83
CA ASP A 87 -1.13 -0.86 17.68
C ASP A 87 -0.51 -0.50 19.03
N MET A 88 -1.25 -0.75 20.10
CA MET A 88 -0.85 -0.44 21.48
C MET A 88 -0.23 -1.65 22.14
N TYR A 89 0.85 -1.40 22.87
CA TYR A 89 1.59 -2.40 23.62
C TYR A 89 1.62 -2.00 25.09
N SER A 90 1.88 -2.97 25.97
CA SER A 90 2.16 -2.65 27.35
C SER A 90 3.53 -1.98 27.48
N THR A 91 3.64 -1.02 28.41
CA THR A 91 4.94 -0.45 28.82
C THR A 91 5.58 -1.24 29.96
N THR A 92 4.78 -2.05 30.66
CA THR A 92 5.17 -2.79 31.87
C THR A 92 4.92 -4.28 31.65
N THR A 93 5.82 -5.13 32.13
CA THR A 93 5.59 -6.58 32.15
C THR A 93 4.86 -6.94 33.44
N GLY A 94 3.72 -7.60 33.32
CA GLY A 94 2.96 -8.04 34.47
C GLY A 94 1.50 -8.38 34.16
N MET A 95 0.67 -8.32 35.19
CA MET A 95 -0.74 -8.68 35.13
C MET A 95 -1.61 -7.45 34.86
N VAL A 96 -2.57 -7.57 33.95
CA VAL A 96 -3.59 -6.53 33.73
C VAL A 96 -4.49 -6.45 34.96
N ASP A 97 -4.49 -5.29 35.61
CA ASP A 97 -5.32 -5.01 36.78
C ASP A 97 -6.74 -4.62 36.36
N ARG A 98 -6.87 -3.60 35.50
CA ARG A 98 -8.16 -3.11 35.03
C ARG A 98 -8.11 -2.72 33.57
N VAL A 99 -9.18 -3.04 32.83
CA VAL A 99 -9.40 -2.51 31.49
C VAL A 99 -10.52 -1.47 31.53
N THR A 100 -10.21 -0.23 31.13
CA THR A 100 -11.14 0.92 31.23
C THR A 100 -11.99 1.11 29.96
N VAL A 101 -11.61 0.45 28.86
CA VAL A 101 -12.22 0.64 27.53
C VAL A 101 -12.76 -0.66 26.96
N LYS A 102 -13.72 -0.56 26.03
CA LYS A 102 -14.28 -1.69 25.29
C LYS A 102 -14.13 -1.50 23.79
N ASN A 103 -14.27 -2.60 23.04
CA ASN A 103 -14.31 -2.57 21.59
C ASN A 103 -15.44 -1.65 21.11
N GLY A 104 -15.08 -0.65 20.30
CA GLY A 104 -16.01 0.35 19.78
C GLY A 104 -16.09 1.66 20.61
N ASP A 105 -15.41 1.75 21.74
CA ASP A 105 -15.37 3.00 22.51
C ASP A 105 -14.51 4.06 21.79
N ARG A 106 -14.92 5.33 21.92
CA ARG A 106 -14.11 6.46 21.45
C ARG A 106 -13.26 6.97 22.60
N VAL A 107 -11.96 7.11 22.34
CA VAL A 107 -10.97 7.61 23.29
C VAL A 107 -10.33 8.88 22.75
N LYS A 108 -9.97 9.80 23.64
CA LYS A 108 -9.16 10.98 23.36
C LYS A 108 -7.71 10.68 23.71
N SER A 109 -6.80 11.49 23.17
CA SER A 109 -5.39 11.44 23.58
C SER A 109 -5.31 11.72 25.09
N GLY A 110 -4.59 10.86 25.81
CA GLY A 110 -4.43 10.90 27.27
C GLY A 110 -5.44 10.05 28.06
N ASP A 111 -6.51 9.53 27.44
CA ASP A 111 -7.48 8.69 28.13
C ASP A 111 -6.83 7.37 28.57
N ALA A 112 -7.15 6.92 29.80
CA ALA A 112 -6.66 5.65 30.33
C ALA A 112 -7.31 4.47 29.58
N LEU A 113 -6.48 3.54 29.13
CA LEU A 113 -6.91 2.35 28.39
C LEU A 113 -6.97 1.14 29.31
N PHE A 114 -5.85 0.82 29.96
CA PHE A 114 -5.74 -0.28 30.91
C PHE A 114 -4.59 -0.03 31.91
N SER A 115 -4.69 -0.61 33.10
CA SER A 115 -3.64 -0.63 34.13
C SER A 115 -2.97 -1.99 34.19
N VAL A 116 -1.66 -1.99 34.47
CA VAL A 116 -0.85 -3.20 34.62
C VAL A 116 -0.10 -3.10 35.95
N ILE A 117 -0.22 -4.15 36.75
CA ILE A 117 0.60 -4.36 37.95
C ILE A 117 1.83 -5.14 37.50
N SER A 118 3.01 -4.61 37.82
CA SER A 118 4.26 -5.26 37.44
C SER A 118 4.44 -6.58 38.18
N SER A 119 4.82 -7.63 37.44
CA SER A 119 5.21 -8.92 38.02
C SER A 119 6.67 -8.95 38.47
N ALA A 120 7.39 -7.83 38.39
CA ALA A 120 8.80 -7.75 38.79
C ALA A 120 8.94 -7.94 40.31
N THR A 121 9.90 -8.77 40.70
CA THR A 121 10.33 -8.96 42.08
C THR A 121 10.98 -7.69 42.63
N ASP A 122 11.02 -7.54 43.96
CA ASP A 122 11.70 -6.40 44.60
C ASP A 122 13.18 -6.34 44.21
N GLN A 123 13.84 -7.51 44.10
CA GLN A 123 15.22 -7.61 43.63
C GLN A 123 15.40 -7.07 42.20
N GLU A 124 14.48 -7.36 41.29
CA GLU A 124 14.52 -6.86 39.92
C GLU A 124 14.28 -5.35 39.87
N LYS A 125 13.33 -4.84 40.66
CA LYS A 125 13.05 -3.40 40.81
C LYS A 125 14.28 -2.67 41.34
N ASP A 126 14.91 -3.19 42.38
CA ASP A 126 16.11 -2.59 42.99
C ASP A 126 17.32 -2.64 42.06
N SER A 127 17.49 -3.73 41.31
CA SER A 127 18.54 -3.86 40.29
C SER A 127 18.36 -2.84 39.15
N ALA A 128 17.13 -2.72 38.62
CA ALA A 128 16.82 -1.76 37.57
C ALA A 128 16.99 -0.31 38.06
N ARG A 129 16.55 -0.02 39.30
CA ARG A 129 16.74 1.28 39.95
C ARG A 129 18.22 1.62 40.13
N SER A 130 19.02 0.66 40.61
CA SER A 130 20.47 0.85 40.82
C SER A 130 21.18 1.14 39.51
N THR A 131 20.81 0.43 38.43
CA THR A 131 21.34 0.65 37.09
C THR A 131 20.99 2.05 36.57
N TYR A 132 19.75 2.50 36.74
CA TYR A 132 19.33 3.87 36.41
C TYR A 132 20.10 4.94 37.19
N LEU A 133 20.26 4.77 38.50
CA LEU A 133 21.00 5.71 39.35
C LEU A 133 22.48 5.79 38.96
N SER A 134 23.10 4.66 38.60
CA SER A 134 24.48 4.62 38.10
C SER A 134 24.65 5.38 36.77
N ALA A 135 23.71 5.19 35.83
CA ALA A 135 23.71 5.93 34.57
C ALA A 135 23.51 7.44 34.81
N LYS A 136 22.64 7.81 35.75
CA LYS A 136 22.43 9.21 36.14
C LYS A 136 23.70 9.83 36.74
N ALA A 137 24.38 9.13 37.65
CA ALA A 137 25.64 9.58 38.22
C ALA A 137 26.72 9.78 37.14
N THR A 138 26.76 8.90 36.14
CA THR A 138 27.66 9.02 34.98
C THR A 138 27.36 10.27 34.16
N LEU A 139 26.08 10.57 33.90
CA LEU A 139 25.66 11.79 33.21
C LEU A 139 26.06 13.04 34.00
N ASP A 140 25.82 13.04 35.30
CA ASP A 140 26.14 14.18 36.17
C ASP A 140 27.66 14.41 36.24
N GLY A 141 28.46 13.33 36.32
CA GLY A 141 29.92 13.39 36.21
C GLY A 141 30.38 13.94 34.86
N ALA A 142 29.75 13.53 33.76
CA ALA A 142 30.06 14.05 32.43
C ALA A 142 29.74 15.55 32.31
N LYS A 143 28.64 16.01 32.90
CA LYS A 143 28.29 17.44 32.97
C LYS A 143 29.28 18.23 33.82
N ALA A 144 29.72 17.67 34.95
CA ALA A 144 30.71 18.31 35.79
C ALA A 144 32.04 18.52 35.05
N THR A 145 32.53 17.50 34.34
CA THR A 145 33.74 17.59 33.50
C THR A 145 33.59 18.59 32.34
N GLN A 146 32.38 18.80 31.83
CA GLN A 146 32.16 19.81 30.80
C GLN A 146 32.47 21.22 31.30
N TYR A 147 32.14 21.55 32.56
CA TYR A 147 32.41 22.87 33.10
C TYR A 147 33.90 23.17 33.17
N SER A 148 34.74 22.21 33.57
CA SER A 148 36.19 22.40 33.60
C SER A 148 36.76 22.57 32.19
N LEU A 149 36.34 21.73 31.22
CA LEU A 149 36.78 21.86 29.83
C LEU A 149 36.30 23.17 29.19
N GLN A 150 35.09 23.63 29.54
CA GLN A 150 34.56 24.90 29.08
C GLN A 150 35.39 26.07 29.61
N ALA A 151 35.74 26.06 30.90
CA ALA A 151 36.61 27.06 31.49
C ALA A 151 37.99 27.10 30.82
N THR A 152 38.61 25.93 30.61
CA THR A 152 39.88 25.84 29.88
C THR A 152 39.77 26.34 28.44
N MET A 153 38.69 26.01 27.74
CA MET A 153 38.46 26.50 26.38
C MET A 153 38.34 28.03 26.35
N PHE A 154 37.64 28.63 27.31
CA PHE A 154 37.51 30.08 27.39
C PHE A 154 38.82 30.78 27.73
N ASP A 155 39.61 30.22 28.65
CA ASP A 155 40.92 30.77 29.04
C ASP A 155 41.91 30.80 27.86
N VAL A 156 41.99 29.68 27.12
CA VAL A 156 42.84 29.59 25.92
C VAL A 156 42.31 30.47 24.79
N TRP A 157 40.98 30.56 24.64
CA TRP A 157 40.36 31.46 23.66
C TRP A 157 40.65 32.94 23.97
N ASP A 158 40.59 33.36 25.23
CA ASP A 158 40.85 34.73 25.65
C ASP A 158 42.32 35.12 25.40
N SER A 159 43.23 34.20 25.69
CA SER A 159 44.66 34.34 25.37
C SER A 159 44.91 34.48 23.86
N PHE A 160 44.29 33.61 23.06
CA PHE A 160 44.37 33.67 21.60
C PHE A 160 43.77 34.96 21.05
N LYS A 161 42.61 35.38 21.56
CA LYS A 161 41.94 36.62 21.16
C LYS A 161 42.81 37.84 21.44
N THR A 162 43.36 37.95 22.64
CA THR A 162 44.24 39.05 23.03
C THR A 162 45.47 39.12 22.11
N LEU A 163 46.05 37.98 21.74
CA LEU A 163 47.15 37.92 20.78
C LEU A 163 46.72 38.37 19.37
N ALA A 164 45.55 37.93 18.91
CA ALA A 164 45.03 38.26 17.58
C ALA A 164 44.63 39.74 17.43
N GLU A 165 44.25 40.40 18.52
CA GLU A 165 43.88 41.82 18.57
C GLU A 165 45.07 42.76 18.81
N ASN A 166 46.28 42.22 19.01
CA ASN A 166 47.51 43.03 19.12
C ASN A 166 47.88 43.65 17.76
N ASP A 167 48.33 44.91 17.76
CA ASP A 167 48.81 45.65 16.55
C ASP A 167 49.72 44.82 15.62
N THR A 168 50.50 43.89 16.19
CA THR A 168 51.40 42.99 15.43
C THR A 168 50.65 41.99 14.55
N TYR A 169 49.49 41.51 14.98
CA TYR A 169 48.70 40.45 14.36
C TYR A 169 47.29 40.91 13.93
N GLU A 170 46.94 42.18 14.17
CA GLU A 170 45.62 42.74 13.86
C GLU A 170 45.28 42.63 12.36
N ASP A 171 46.26 42.88 11.47
CA ASP A 171 46.08 42.72 10.03
C ASP A 171 46.00 41.24 9.64
N GLU A 172 44.80 40.80 9.24
CA GLU A 172 44.53 39.43 8.83
C GLU A 172 45.32 38.97 7.60
N LYS A 173 45.81 39.90 6.78
CA LYS A 173 46.58 39.64 5.56
C LYS A 173 48.08 39.71 5.77
N SER A 174 48.54 40.02 6.98
CA SER A 174 49.96 40.10 7.31
C SER A 174 50.58 38.72 7.42
N ASP A 175 51.82 38.59 6.94
CA ASP A 175 52.66 37.40 7.13
C ASP A 175 52.85 37.06 8.63
N ASN A 176 52.65 38.04 9.52
CA ASN A 176 52.72 37.85 10.97
C ASN A 176 51.73 36.79 11.49
N ARG A 177 50.57 36.55 10.84
CA ARG A 177 49.65 35.47 11.25
C ARG A 177 50.11 34.06 10.84
N THR A 178 51.18 33.96 10.05
CA THR A 178 51.79 32.68 9.67
C THR A 178 52.95 32.28 10.58
N VAL A 179 53.36 33.16 11.50
CA VAL A 179 54.47 32.86 12.41
C VAL A 179 54.07 31.80 13.43
N PRO A 180 55.04 31.00 13.92
CA PRO A 180 54.76 29.93 14.88
C PRO A 180 53.99 30.37 16.12
N GLU A 181 54.26 31.55 16.67
CA GLU A 181 53.61 32.07 17.88
C GLU A 181 52.09 32.17 17.73
N PHE A 182 51.60 32.79 16.65
CA PHE A 182 50.17 32.90 16.37
C PHE A 182 49.53 31.53 16.08
N LEU A 183 50.21 30.70 15.25
CA LEU A 183 49.69 29.38 14.86
C LEU A 183 49.61 28.39 16.04
N ILE A 184 50.54 28.47 17.00
CA ILE A 184 50.51 27.63 18.20
C ILE A 184 49.28 27.99 19.05
N SER A 185 49.09 29.28 19.34
CA SER A 185 47.93 29.74 20.13
C SER A 185 46.60 29.39 19.46
N GLN A 186 46.50 29.54 18.13
CA GLN A 186 45.32 29.10 17.38
C GLN A 186 45.07 27.59 17.51
N LYS A 187 46.12 26.77 17.36
CA LYS A 187 46.01 25.31 17.47
C LYS A 187 45.64 24.85 18.88
N GLU A 188 46.13 25.54 19.91
CA GLU A 188 45.77 25.28 21.30
C GLU A 188 44.29 25.56 21.56
N TRP A 189 43.77 26.70 21.07
CA TRP A 189 42.34 27.00 21.15
C TRP A 189 41.51 25.94 20.42
N LEU A 190 41.88 25.58 19.18
CA LEU A 190 41.17 24.53 18.42
C LEU A 190 41.20 23.17 19.14
N ALA A 191 42.31 22.82 19.80
CA ALA A 191 42.41 21.60 20.58
C ALA A 191 41.50 21.64 21.83
N ALA A 192 41.46 22.77 22.54
CA ALA A 192 40.56 22.95 23.68
C ALA A 192 39.08 22.92 23.25
N GLU A 193 38.74 23.55 22.13
CA GLU A 193 37.39 23.49 21.54
C GLU A 193 37.00 22.06 21.15
N ALA A 194 37.92 21.31 20.53
CA ALA A 194 37.69 19.91 20.18
C ALA A 194 37.44 19.04 21.42
N ASN A 195 38.17 19.26 22.51
CA ASN A 195 37.96 18.56 23.78
C ASN A 195 36.59 18.87 24.39
N TYR A 196 36.16 20.14 24.39
CA TYR A 196 34.83 20.54 24.83
C TYR A 196 33.72 19.88 23.98
N LYS A 197 33.86 19.91 22.64
CA LYS A 197 32.93 19.25 21.71
C LYS A 197 32.87 17.73 21.94
N ASN A 198 34.00 17.07 22.19
CA ASN A 198 34.04 15.65 22.53
C ASN A 198 33.24 15.35 23.81
N GLN A 199 33.37 16.20 24.82
CA GLN A 199 32.63 16.07 26.06
C GLN A 199 31.12 16.28 25.88
N GLU A 200 30.70 17.17 24.99
CA GLU A 200 29.29 17.32 24.62
C GLU A 200 28.72 16.02 24.03
N GLN A 201 29.50 15.30 23.20
CA GLN A 201 29.08 14.00 22.67
C GLN A 201 28.98 12.93 23.76
N LYS A 202 29.90 12.93 24.73
CA LYS A 202 29.83 12.05 25.90
C LYS A 202 28.58 12.31 26.75
N ILE A 203 28.18 13.58 26.91
CA ILE A 203 26.93 13.94 27.59
C ILE A 203 25.72 13.41 26.83
N LYS A 204 25.68 13.58 25.50
CA LYS A 204 24.60 13.04 24.65
C LYS A 204 24.50 11.51 24.79
N GLN A 205 25.64 10.82 24.75
CA GLN A 205 25.69 9.37 24.96
C GLN A 205 25.20 8.96 26.36
N ALA A 206 25.66 9.65 27.41
CA ALA A 206 25.22 9.40 28.77
C ALA A 206 23.72 9.67 28.95
N GLN A 207 23.17 10.70 28.29
CA GLN A 207 21.74 11.00 28.31
C GLN A 207 20.91 9.88 27.67
N VAL A 208 21.36 9.33 26.53
CA VAL A 208 20.72 8.17 25.90
C VAL A 208 20.75 6.96 26.84
N SER A 209 21.87 6.72 27.52
CA SER A 209 22.00 5.65 28.51
C SER A 209 21.05 5.83 29.70
N VAL A 210 20.91 7.05 30.23
CA VAL A 210 19.92 7.38 31.28
C VAL A 210 18.51 7.11 30.80
N ASN A 211 18.15 7.49 29.58
CA ASN A 211 16.82 7.25 29.04
C ASN A 211 16.53 5.75 28.90
N ALA A 212 17.48 4.97 28.36
CA ALA A 212 17.32 3.53 28.21
C ALA A 212 17.17 2.80 29.56
N THR A 213 17.98 3.17 30.56
CA THR A 213 17.89 2.59 31.91
C THR A 213 16.66 3.06 32.67
N TRP A 214 16.17 4.26 32.40
CA TRP A 214 14.90 4.78 32.92
C TRP A 214 13.69 4.00 32.37
N GLU A 215 13.65 3.73 31.06
CA GLU A 215 12.61 2.91 30.45
C GLU A 215 12.62 1.48 31.00
N ALA A 216 13.80 0.89 31.17
CA ALA A 216 13.95 -0.43 31.79
C ALA A 216 13.45 -0.43 33.24
N TYR A 217 13.73 0.62 34.02
CA TYR A 217 13.19 0.77 35.36
C TYR A 217 11.67 0.94 35.37
N GLN A 218 11.11 1.79 34.51
CA GLN A 218 9.65 1.96 34.40
C GLN A 218 8.94 0.67 34.01
N ALA A 219 9.55 -0.20 33.20
CA ALA A 219 8.98 -1.50 32.85
C ALA A 219 8.79 -2.45 34.05
N THR A 220 9.48 -2.18 35.17
CA THR A 220 9.33 -2.89 36.46
C THR A 220 8.32 -2.24 37.41
N GLN A 221 7.75 -1.10 37.04
CA GLN A 221 6.80 -0.35 37.85
C GLN A 221 5.38 -0.51 37.30
N ASP A 222 4.40 -0.39 38.18
CA ASP A 222 2.99 -0.37 37.80
C ASP A 222 2.73 0.81 36.85
N SER A 223 1.96 0.57 35.79
CA SER A 223 1.73 1.58 34.76
C SER A 223 0.29 1.58 34.30
N THR A 224 -0.23 2.78 34.04
CA THR A 224 -1.49 2.98 33.33
C THR A 224 -1.18 3.40 31.91
N ILE A 225 -1.54 2.54 30.96
CA ILE A 225 -1.33 2.79 29.54
C ILE A 225 -2.45 3.72 29.06
N LYS A 226 -2.05 4.81 28.41
CA LYS A 226 -2.93 5.86 27.90
C LYS A 226 -2.95 5.90 26.39
N ALA A 227 -4.04 6.40 25.82
CA ALA A 227 -4.17 6.60 24.38
C ALA A 227 -3.22 7.71 23.88
N PRO A 228 -2.30 7.44 22.94
CA PRO A 228 -1.44 8.48 22.38
C PRO A 228 -2.22 9.39 21.41
N ILE A 229 -3.21 8.83 20.71
CA ILE A 229 -4.04 9.52 19.72
C ILE A 229 -5.53 9.39 20.07
N ALA A 230 -6.32 10.37 19.63
CA ALA A 230 -7.77 10.24 19.66
C ALA A 230 -8.22 9.25 18.56
N GLY A 231 -9.20 8.42 18.86
CA GLY A 231 -9.68 7.41 17.91
C GLY A 231 -10.75 6.51 18.50
N LYS A 232 -11.04 5.40 17.82
CA LYS A 232 -11.92 4.33 18.29
C LYS A 232 -11.09 3.10 18.62
N VAL A 233 -11.43 2.41 19.71
CA VAL A 233 -10.77 1.17 20.10
C VAL A 233 -11.25 0.02 19.21
N TYR A 234 -10.30 -0.62 18.55
CA TYR A 234 -10.45 -1.83 17.75
C TYR A 234 -9.67 -2.97 18.38
N ASN A 235 -10.26 -4.16 18.37
CA ASN A 235 -9.59 -5.40 18.73
C ASN A 235 -8.82 -5.33 20.07
N LEU A 236 -9.56 -5.16 21.16
CA LEU A 236 -9.08 -5.40 22.53
C LEU A 236 -8.79 -6.89 22.69
N ALA A 237 -7.51 -7.24 22.83
CA ALA A 237 -7.01 -8.61 22.86
C ALA A 237 -6.62 -9.09 24.27
N ILE A 238 -7.04 -8.35 25.31
CA ILE A 238 -6.77 -8.66 26.71
C ILE A 238 -8.04 -8.59 27.55
N THR A 239 -8.00 -9.30 28.65
CA THR A 239 -8.97 -9.26 29.74
C THR A 239 -8.28 -8.94 31.06
N GLU A 240 -9.05 -8.62 32.09
CA GLU A 240 -8.50 -8.46 33.44
C GLU A 240 -7.83 -9.76 33.88
N SER A 241 -6.72 -9.66 34.61
CA SER A 241 -5.86 -10.77 35.02
C SER A 241 -5.01 -11.45 33.92
N ASP A 242 -5.05 -10.98 32.67
CA ASP A 242 -4.14 -11.49 31.63
C ASP A 242 -2.69 -11.03 31.86
N MET A 243 -1.73 -11.87 31.48
CA MET A 243 -0.31 -11.53 31.50
C MET A 243 0.09 -10.80 30.21
N VAL A 244 0.66 -9.61 30.37
CA VAL A 244 1.19 -8.80 29.27
C VAL A 244 2.69 -8.56 29.46
N GLN A 245 3.40 -8.43 28.34
CA GLN A 245 4.83 -8.13 28.33
C GLN A 245 5.06 -6.71 27.82
N ALA A 246 6.02 -6.02 28.43
CA ALA A 246 6.49 -4.75 27.92
C ALA A 246 7.00 -4.90 26.48
N LYS A 247 6.84 -3.85 25.67
CA LYS A 247 7.30 -3.87 24.28
C LYS A 247 8.81 -4.12 24.20
N SER A 248 9.19 -5.32 23.75
CA SER A 248 10.56 -5.70 23.40
C SER A 248 10.71 -5.91 21.90
N VAL A 249 11.95 -5.81 21.39
CA VAL A 249 12.31 -6.02 19.98
C VAL A 249 11.88 -7.40 19.48
N VAL A 250 11.73 -8.38 20.39
CA VAL A 250 11.30 -9.74 20.09
C VAL A 250 10.07 -10.07 20.95
N GLY A 251 8.90 -10.24 20.33
CA GLY A 251 7.78 -10.96 20.95
C GLY A 251 6.64 -10.15 21.57
N ALA A 252 6.67 -8.81 21.53
CA ALA A 252 5.54 -8.02 22.06
C ALA A 252 4.30 -8.15 21.16
N ARG A 253 3.20 -8.66 21.73
CA ARG A 253 1.90 -8.73 21.06
C ARG A 253 1.13 -7.42 21.29
N PRO A 254 0.43 -6.89 20.28
CA PRO A 254 -0.41 -5.73 20.49
C PRO A 254 -1.57 -6.09 21.42
N VAL A 255 -1.76 -5.27 22.44
CA VAL A 255 -2.77 -5.42 23.50
C VAL A 255 -4.14 -4.93 23.00
N LEU A 256 -4.15 -3.81 22.30
CA LEU A 256 -5.33 -3.25 21.64
C LEU A 256 -4.90 -2.37 20.46
N VAL A 257 -5.85 -1.98 19.62
CA VAL A 257 -5.60 -1.08 18.49
C VAL A 257 -6.46 0.16 18.64
N VAL A 258 -5.88 1.33 18.48
CA VAL A 258 -6.66 2.58 18.35
C VAL A 258 -6.59 3.01 16.90
N ALA A 259 -7.73 3.25 16.26
CA ALA A 259 -7.76 3.78 14.91
C ALA A 259 -8.75 4.94 14.74
N ASP A 260 -8.35 5.95 13.98
CA ASP A 260 -9.23 7.01 13.52
C ASP A 260 -9.86 6.65 12.17
N LEU A 261 -11.19 6.47 12.15
CA LEU A 261 -11.95 6.19 10.94
C LEU A 261 -12.40 7.44 10.17
N THR A 262 -12.19 8.64 10.70
CA THR A 262 -12.66 9.86 10.02
C THR A 262 -11.94 10.10 8.69
N LYS A 263 -10.69 9.61 8.57
CA LYS A 263 -9.86 9.71 7.37
C LYS A 263 -9.44 8.31 6.91
N THR A 264 -10.12 7.79 5.90
CA THR A 264 -9.80 6.50 5.26
C THR A 264 -8.94 6.70 4.02
N ARG A 265 -8.07 5.74 3.71
CA ARG A 265 -7.34 5.65 2.44
C ARG A 265 -7.61 4.29 1.81
N VAL A 266 -7.65 4.23 0.49
CA VAL A 266 -7.72 2.96 -0.24
C VAL A 266 -6.32 2.61 -0.71
N LYS A 267 -5.78 1.47 -0.29
CA LYS A 267 -4.52 0.93 -0.83
C LYS A 267 -4.89 0.02 -2.00
N ILE A 268 -4.53 0.44 -3.21
CA ILE A 268 -4.72 -0.32 -4.45
C ILE A 268 -3.35 -0.86 -4.87
N GLU A 269 -3.27 -2.15 -5.19
CA GLU A 269 -2.06 -2.77 -5.72
C GLU A 269 -2.22 -2.82 -7.23
N LEU A 270 -1.44 -2.00 -7.94
CA LEU A 270 -1.48 -1.91 -9.40
C LEU A 270 -0.51 -2.93 -10.01
N ASN A 271 -0.93 -3.55 -11.11
CA ASN A 271 -0.03 -4.35 -11.93
C ASN A 271 1.06 -3.47 -12.58
N GLU A 272 2.29 -4.00 -12.72
CA GLU A 272 3.43 -3.31 -13.33
C GLU A 272 3.13 -2.78 -14.74
N ILE A 273 2.27 -3.48 -15.48
CA ILE A 273 1.85 -3.12 -16.84
C ILE A 273 0.99 -1.83 -16.84
N ASP A 274 0.25 -1.58 -15.76
CA ASP A 274 -0.71 -0.49 -15.68
C ASP A 274 -0.18 0.72 -14.90
N ILE A 275 0.90 0.57 -14.11
CA ILE A 275 1.58 1.69 -13.41
C ILE A 275 1.88 2.89 -14.34
N PRO A 276 2.42 2.71 -15.58
CA PRO A 276 2.73 3.84 -16.46
C PRO A 276 1.51 4.60 -16.96
N LYS A 277 0.32 3.98 -16.90
CA LYS A 277 -0.94 4.52 -17.43
C LYS A 277 -1.72 5.32 -16.38
N VAL A 278 -1.30 5.29 -15.12
CA VAL A 278 -1.97 5.95 -14.01
C VAL A 278 -1.14 7.16 -13.55
N ALA A 279 -1.76 8.34 -13.52
CA ALA A 279 -1.15 9.55 -12.98
C ALA A 279 -1.75 9.89 -11.60
N VAL A 280 -0.94 10.47 -10.72
CA VAL A 280 -1.45 11.12 -9.52
C VAL A 280 -2.22 12.36 -9.97
N GLY A 281 -3.49 12.44 -9.57
CA GLY A 281 -4.33 13.62 -9.82
C GLY A 281 -3.87 14.81 -8.99
#